data_AF-A0A8S0Z0V4-F1
#
_entry.id   AF-A0A8S0Z0V4-F1
#
_cell.length_a   1.000
_cell.length_b   1.000
_cell.length_c   1.000
_cell.angle_alpha   90.00
_cell.angle_beta   90.00
_cell.angle_gamma   90.00
#
_symmetry.space_group_name_H-M   'P 1'
#
loop_
_entity.id
_entity.type
_entity.pdbx_description
1 polymer ?
#
loop_
_entity_poly.entity_id
_entity_poly.type
_entity_poly.pdbx_seq_one_letter_code
_entity_poly.pdbx_strand_id
1 'polypeptide(L)'
;MTKVLSPSKIVIWDECTMAHKRALEALNRTLKDLRNDSRCLGGAMILLFGDFRQTLPVIPRSTAADEINACLKSSNLWRYVNKLQLTTNMRVALLNDTSAEDFSEQLLTIGNGQVPVDESSGLISFPNNFCNFVSKDELINNVFKDIICNYKNNEWLSERAILAAKNKDVDDLNYII
;
A
#
# COMPACT_ATOMS: atom_id res chain seq x y z
N MET A 1 -11.25 0.01 25.34
CA MET A 1 -11.91 -0.30 24.04
C MET A 1 -13.44 -0.27 24.13
N THR A 2 -14.06 -1.01 25.06
CA THR A 2 -15.54 -1.10 25.17
C THR A 2 -16.25 0.25 25.28
N LYS A 3 -15.72 1.20 26.07
CA LYS A 3 -16.27 2.55 26.22
C LYS A 3 -16.31 3.37 24.93
N VAL A 4 -15.44 3.07 23.96
CA VAL A 4 -15.37 3.78 22.68
C VAL A 4 -16.20 3.04 21.62
N LEU A 5 -15.98 1.73 21.49
CA LEU A 5 -16.59 0.92 20.42
C LEU A 5 -18.09 0.65 20.62
N SER A 6 -18.58 0.66 21.86
CA SER A 6 -20.01 0.47 22.14
C SER A 6 -20.86 1.63 21.60
N PRO A 7 -20.56 2.92 21.89
CA PRO A 7 -21.35 4.03 21.35
C PRO A 7 -21.07 4.38 19.88
N SER A 8 -19.91 4.01 19.32
CA SER A 8 -19.54 4.39 17.95
C SER A 8 -20.61 4.00 16.92
N LYS A 9 -21.01 4.91 16.04
CA LYS A 9 -21.92 4.57 14.93
C LYS A 9 -21.18 4.18 13.66
N ILE A 10 -19.97 4.71 13.49
CA ILE A 10 -19.13 4.52 12.32
C ILE A 10 -17.73 4.12 12.78
N VAL A 11 -17.12 3.16 12.08
CA VAL A 11 -15.71 2.80 12.18
C VAL A 11 -15.05 3.10 10.85
N ILE A 12 -14.01 3.92 10.84
CA ILE A 12 -13.22 4.22 9.64
C ILE A 12 -11.93 3.43 9.73
N TRP A 13 -11.62 2.68 8.68
CA TRP A 13 -10.42 1.87 8.58
C TRP A 13 -9.65 2.26 7.33
N ASP A 14 -8.54 2.97 7.54
CA ASP A 14 -7.60 3.36 6.50
C ASP A 14 -6.53 2.28 6.26
N GLU A 15 -6.04 2.17 5.03
CA GLU A 15 -5.08 1.14 4.59
C GLU A 15 -5.53 -0.30 4.89
N CYS A 16 -6.82 -0.57 4.67
CA CYS A 16 -7.42 -1.86 5.01
C CYS A 16 -6.91 -3.03 4.14
N THR A 17 -6.36 -2.75 2.96
CA THR A 17 -5.90 -3.70 1.94
C THR A 17 -4.76 -4.59 2.42
N MET A 18 -3.90 -4.07 3.29
CA MET A 18 -2.79 -4.81 3.91
C MET A 18 -3.24 -5.65 5.12
N ALA A 19 -4.48 -5.49 5.60
CA ALA A 19 -4.98 -6.19 6.76
C ALA A 19 -5.41 -7.63 6.43
N HIS A 20 -5.06 -8.56 7.30
CA HIS A 20 -5.55 -9.93 7.23
C HIS A 20 -7.08 -9.96 7.50
N LYS A 21 -7.86 -10.71 6.71
CA LYS A 21 -9.33 -10.80 6.81
C LYS A 21 -9.86 -11.11 8.21
N ARG A 22 -9.13 -11.93 8.95
CA ARG A 22 -9.40 -12.28 10.35
C ARG A 22 -9.51 -11.04 11.25
N ALA A 23 -8.80 -9.95 10.95
CA ALA A 23 -8.92 -8.71 11.70
C ALA A 23 -10.31 -8.07 11.52
N LEU A 24 -10.82 -8.02 10.28
CA LEU A 24 -12.18 -7.58 9.99
C LEU A 24 -13.24 -8.51 10.62
N GLU A 25 -13.01 -9.81 10.57
CA GLU A 25 -13.91 -10.82 11.15
C GLU A 25 -13.93 -10.74 12.68
N ALA A 26 -12.77 -10.53 13.30
CA ALA A 26 -12.63 -10.33 14.75
C ALA A 26 -13.31 -9.03 15.17
N LEU A 27 -13.14 -7.93 14.42
CA LEU A 27 -13.83 -6.67 14.65
C LEU A 27 -15.35 -6.86 14.62
N ASN A 28 -15.86 -7.56 13.62
CA ASN A 28 -17.29 -7.89 13.52
C ASN A 28 -17.78 -8.71 14.73
N ARG A 29 -17.08 -9.78 15.13
CA ARG A 29 -17.46 -10.56 16.32
C ARG A 29 -17.45 -9.69 17.58
N THR A 30 -16.38 -8.93 17.78
CA THR A 30 -16.21 -8.03 18.92
C THR A 30 -17.33 -7.01 19.01
N LEU A 31 -17.72 -6.37 17.91
CA LEU A 31 -18.80 -5.38 17.93
C LEU A 31 -20.17 -5.99 18.19
N LYS A 32 -20.43 -7.22 17.71
CA LYS A 32 -21.66 -7.94 18.06
C LYS A 32 -21.75 -8.22 19.55
N ASP A 33 -20.65 -8.71 20.13
CA ASP A 33 -20.59 -9.06 21.55
C ASP A 33 -20.70 -7.81 22.43
N LEU A 34 -19.95 -6.75 22.12
CA LEU A 34 -19.93 -5.51 22.90
C LEU A 34 -21.26 -4.75 22.88
N ARG A 35 -22.06 -4.92 21.82
CA ARG A 35 -23.33 -4.21 21.64
C ARG A 35 -24.55 -5.08 21.89
N ASN A 36 -24.34 -6.38 22.14
CA ASN A 36 -25.38 -7.38 22.23
C ASN A 36 -26.35 -7.33 21.02
N ASP A 37 -25.78 -7.22 19.82
CA ASP A 37 -26.50 -7.09 18.55
C ASP A 37 -25.93 -8.04 17.51
N SER A 38 -26.74 -8.95 16.98
CA SER A 38 -26.30 -10.00 16.06
C SER A 38 -26.12 -9.53 14.61
N ARG A 39 -26.54 -8.31 14.27
CA ARG A 39 -26.35 -7.71 12.93
C ARG A 39 -24.87 -7.56 12.61
N CYS A 40 -24.55 -7.43 11.32
CA CYS A 40 -23.17 -7.19 10.87
C CYS A 40 -22.55 -6.01 11.64
N LEU A 41 -21.33 -6.20 12.17
CA LEU A 41 -20.60 -5.24 12.99
C LEU A 41 -21.39 -4.67 14.18
N GLY A 42 -22.32 -5.44 14.76
CA GLY A 42 -23.18 -4.97 15.85
C GLY A 42 -24.00 -3.72 15.46
N GLY A 43 -24.42 -3.66 14.19
CA GLY A 43 -25.17 -2.54 13.63
C GLY A 43 -24.32 -1.28 13.36
N ALA A 44 -22.99 -1.34 13.52
CA ALA A 44 -22.11 -0.24 13.11
C ALA A 44 -21.98 -0.17 11.58
N MET A 45 -21.83 1.03 11.06
CA MET A 45 -21.29 1.21 9.72
C MET A 45 -19.76 1.09 9.78
N ILE A 46 -19.16 0.40 8.81
CA ILE A 46 -17.72 0.46 8.58
C ILE A 46 -17.45 1.12 7.24
N LEU A 47 -16.43 1.94 7.21
CA LEU A 47 -15.92 2.56 6.01
C LEU A 47 -14.47 2.14 5.81
N LEU A 48 -14.26 1.34 4.78
CA LEU A 48 -12.96 0.75 4.43
C LEU A 48 -12.34 1.59 3.31
N PHE A 49 -11.11 2.04 3.51
CA PHE A 49 -10.32 2.75 2.52
C PHE A 49 -8.97 2.05 2.31
N GLY A 50 -8.43 2.18 1.11
CA GLY A 50 -7.15 1.60 0.74
C GLY A 50 -7.07 1.37 -0.77
N ASP A 51 -5.86 1.10 -1.25
CA ASP A 51 -5.61 0.79 -2.66
C ASP A 51 -5.31 -0.70 -2.83
N PHE A 52 -6.18 -1.42 -3.55
CA PHE A 52 -6.03 -2.86 -3.80
C PHE A 52 -4.92 -3.21 -4.79
N ARG A 53 -4.22 -2.20 -5.34
CA ARG A 53 -3.00 -2.34 -6.12
C ARG A 53 -1.73 -2.30 -5.24
N GLN A 54 -1.89 -2.11 -3.93
CA GLN A 54 -0.79 -2.25 -2.96
C GLN A 54 -0.44 -3.72 -2.71
N THR A 55 0.59 -3.93 -1.90
CA THR A 55 1.05 -5.26 -1.47
C THR A 55 -0.03 -6.03 -0.70
N LEU A 56 -0.05 -7.35 -0.91
CA LEU A 56 -0.90 -8.26 -0.15
C LEU A 56 -0.49 -8.32 1.34
N PRO A 57 -1.37 -8.80 2.24
CA PRO A 57 -1.01 -9.04 3.63
C PRO A 57 0.19 -9.99 3.73
N VAL A 58 1.21 -9.59 4.50
CA VAL A 58 2.41 -10.41 4.69
C VAL A 58 2.10 -11.59 5.61
N ILE A 59 2.27 -12.81 5.09
CA ILE A 59 2.15 -14.04 5.88
C ILE A 59 3.50 -14.77 5.84
N PRO A 60 4.18 -14.97 6.98
CA PRO A 60 5.43 -15.72 6.97
C PRO A 60 5.21 -17.17 6.50
N ARG A 61 6.00 -17.60 5.51
CA ARG A 61 6.00 -18.99 5.00
C ARG A 61 4.66 -19.41 4.36
N SER A 62 3.91 -18.46 3.80
CA SER A 62 2.68 -18.72 3.04
C SER A 62 2.95 -19.24 1.64
N THR A 63 1.95 -19.91 1.09
CA THR A 63 1.78 -20.06 -0.36
C THR A 63 1.00 -18.86 -0.93
N ALA A 64 1.04 -18.68 -2.25
CA ALA A 64 0.22 -17.66 -2.92
C ALA A 64 -1.29 -17.83 -2.62
N ALA A 65 -1.75 -19.08 -2.46
CA ALA A 65 -3.13 -19.37 -2.09
C ALA A 65 -3.47 -18.90 -0.67
N ASP A 66 -2.53 -19.01 0.28
CA ASP A 66 -2.72 -18.53 1.64
C ASP A 66 -2.81 -17.01 1.69
N GLU A 67 -1.98 -16.30 0.93
CA GLU A 67 -2.00 -14.84 0.82
C GLU A 67 -3.33 -14.35 0.23
N ILE A 68 -3.78 -14.94 -0.88
CA ILE A 68 -5.08 -14.62 -1.47
C ILE A 68 -6.20 -14.90 -0.48
N ASN A 69 -6.14 -16.02 0.24
CA ASN A 69 -7.13 -16.37 1.24
C ASN A 69 -7.12 -15.40 2.43
N ALA A 70 -5.99 -14.75 2.72
CA ALA A 70 -5.86 -13.78 3.79
C ALA A 70 -6.37 -12.38 3.44
N CYS A 71 -6.46 -12.04 2.16
CA CYS A 71 -6.99 -10.76 1.70
C CYS A 71 -8.42 -10.51 2.20
N LEU A 72 -8.75 -9.23 2.43
CA LEU A 72 -10.12 -8.82 2.83
C LEU A 72 -11.21 -9.34 1.88
N LYS A 73 -10.92 -9.39 0.57
CA LYS A 73 -11.83 -9.92 -0.46
C LYS A 73 -12.24 -11.37 -0.23
N SER A 74 -11.42 -12.14 0.49
CA SER A 74 -11.67 -13.55 0.83
C SER A 74 -12.40 -13.72 2.17
N SER A 75 -12.83 -12.62 2.81
CA SER A 75 -13.68 -12.66 4.00
C SER A 75 -15.13 -12.97 3.62
N ASN A 76 -15.82 -13.71 4.49
CA ASN A 76 -17.26 -13.89 4.41
C ASN A 76 -18.03 -12.56 4.51
N LEU A 77 -17.44 -11.53 5.12
CA LEU A 77 -18.04 -10.21 5.26
C LEU A 77 -17.97 -9.37 3.99
N TRP A 78 -17.10 -9.74 3.04
CA TRP A 78 -16.89 -8.99 1.81
C TRP A 78 -18.16 -8.87 0.95
N ARG A 79 -19.06 -9.87 1.04
CA ARG A 79 -20.36 -9.87 0.35
C ARG A 79 -21.26 -8.69 0.73
N TYR A 80 -21.03 -8.06 1.88
CA TYR A 80 -21.80 -6.92 2.37
C TYR A 80 -21.16 -5.57 2.03
N VAL A 81 -19.99 -5.57 1.39
CA VAL A 81 -19.24 -4.35 1.09
C VAL A 81 -19.76 -3.73 -0.21
N ASN A 82 -20.26 -2.50 -0.10
CA ASN A 82 -20.53 -1.65 -1.25
C ASN A 82 -19.23 -0.97 -1.69
N LYS A 83 -18.90 -1.07 -2.98
CA LYS A 83 -17.66 -0.54 -3.54
C LYS A 83 -17.90 0.85 -4.11
N LEU A 84 -17.09 1.80 -3.67
CA LEU A 84 -17.00 3.15 -4.24
C LEU A 84 -15.56 3.35 -4.71
N GLN A 85 -15.38 4.04 -5.83
CA GLN A 85 -14.08 4.29 -6.43
C GLN A 85 -13.85 5.79 -6.55
N LEU A 86 -12.65 6.24 -6.15
CA LEU A 86 -12.19 7.59 -6.42
C LEU A 86 -11.54 7.61 -7.80
N THR A 87 -11.96 8.53 -8.65
CA THR A 87 -11.50 8.62 -10.05
C THR A 87 -10.49 9.75 -10.26
N THR A 88 -10.46 10.74 -9.38
CA THR A 88 -9.61 11.93 -9.53
C THR A 88 -8.34 11.80 -8.70
N ASN A 89 -7.18 11.84 -9.36
CA ASN A 89 -5.88 11.90 -8.71
C ASN A 89 -5.58 13.35 -8.28
N MET A 90 -5.93 13.68 -7.04
CA MET A 90 -5.72 15.03 -6.50
C MET A 90 -4.24 15.44 -6.46
N ARG A 91 -3.30 14.48 -6.37
CA ARG A 91 -1.86 14.80 -6.38
C ARG A 91 -1.45 15.41 -7.71
N VAL A 92 -1.87 14.79 -8.82
CA VAL A 92 -1.59 15.31 -10.18
C VAL A 92 -2.36 16.60 -10.43
N ALA A 93 -3.65 16.62 -10.07
CA ALA A 93 -4.52 17.79 -10.31
C ALA A 93 -4.04 19.07 -9.61
N LEU A 94 -3.31 18.95 -8.49
CA LEU A 94 -2.78 20.09 -7.74
C LEU A 94 -1.36 20.49 -8.15
N LEU A 95 -0.61 19.61 -8.81
CA LEU A 95 0.80 19.84 -9.15
C LEU A 95 0.98 20.72 -10.41
N ASN A 96 -0.07 20.92 -11.22
CA ASN A 96 -0.02 21.67 -12.50
C ASN A 96 1.17 21.26 -13.40
N ASP A 97 1.62 20.01 -13.27
CA ASP A 97 2.77 19.46 -13.98
C ASP A 97 2.28 18.36 -14.93
N THR A 98 2.38 18.63 -16.23
CA THR A 98 1.97 17.69 -17.28
C THR A 98 2.77 16.38 -17.23
N SER A 99 4.02 16.41 -16.75
CA SER A 99 4.82 15.18 -16.61
C SER A 99 4.31 14.27 -15.49
N ALA A 100 3.67 14.84 -14.47
CA ALA A 100 3.05 14.07 -13.39
C ALA A 100 1.78 13.34 -13.87
N GLU A 101 1.08 13.88 -14.86
CA GLU A 101 -0.09 13.25 -15.47
C GLU A 101 0.32 11.99 -16.24
N ASP A 102 1.27 12.12 -17.18
CA ASP A 102 1.83 11.00 -17.94
C ASP A 102 2.36 9.89 -17.03
N PHE A 103 3.15 10.25 -16.01
CA PHE A 103 3.70 9.28 -15.06
C PHE A 103 2.58 8.57 -14.27
N SER A 104 1.53 9.28 -13.88
CA SER A 104 0.41 8.69 -13.16
C SER A 104 -0.38 7.69 -14.01
N GLU A 105 -0.58 7.97 -15.29
CA GLU A 105 -1.23 7.04 -16.22
C GLU A 105 -0.39 5.79 -16.44
N GLN A 106 0.93 5.93 -16.56
CA GLN A 106 1.85 4.80 -16.64
C GLN A 106 1.77 3.91 -15.39
N LEU A 107 1.77 4.51 -14.19
CA LEU A 107 1.59 3.78 -12.92
C LEU A 107 0.24 3.05 -12.85
N LEU A 108 -0.85 3.69 -13.30
CA LEU A 108 -2.18 3.07 -13.34
C LEU A 108 -2.22 1.88 -14.29
N THR A 109 -1.61 2.01 -15.46
CA THR A 109 -1.52 0.94 -16.48
C THR A 109 -0.80 -0.29 -15.93
N ILE A 110 0.31 -0.08 -15.21
CA ILE A 110 1.06 -1.14 -14.52
C ILE A 110 0.19 -1.75 -13.41
N GLY A 111 -0.38 -0.93 -12.52
CA GLY A 111 -1.16 -1.39 -11.37
C GLY A 111 -2.44 -2.14 -11.77
N ASN A 112 -3.00 -1.86 -12.94
CA ASN A 112 -4.16 -2.57 -13.49
C ASN A 112 -3.78 -3.86 -14.26
N GLY A 113 -2.49 -4.17 -14.42
CA GLY A 113 -2.01 -5.32 -15.18
C GLY A 113 -2.28 -5.20 -16.68
N GLN A 114 -2.29 -3.98 -17.21
CA GLN A 114 -2.56 -3.71 -18.64
C GLN A 114 -1.29 -3.65 -19.50
N VAL A 115 -0.12 -3.77 -18.86
CA VAL A 115 1.18 -3.82 -19.56
C VAL A 115 1.40 -5.23 -20.12
N PRO A 116 1.86 -5.36 -21.37
CA PRO A 116 2.21 -6.66 -21.94
C PRO A 116 3.28 -7.36 -21.10
N VAL A 117 3.04 -8.64 -20.82
CA VAL A 117 4.00 -9.53 -20.16
C VAL A 117 4.65 -10.38 -21.23
N ASP A 118 5.97 -10.39 -21.27
CA ASP A 118 6.71 -11.28 -22.14
C ASP A 118 6.52 -12.74 -21.68
N GLU A 119 5.95 -13.59 -22.55
CA GLU A 119 5.59 -14.97 -22.18
C GLU A 119 6.81 -15.84 -21.86
N SER A 120 8.00 -15.49 -22.39
CA SER A 120 9.21 -16.28 -22.20
C SER A 120 9.90 -16.02 -20.85
N SER A 121 9.88 -14.78 -20.39
CA SER A 121 10.55 -14.32 -19.17
C SER A 121 9.59 -14.07 -18.02
N GLY A 122 8.30 -13.85 -18.30
CA GLY A 122 7.30 -13.42 -17.33
C GLY A 122 7.48 -11.97 -16.86
N LEU A 123 8.28 -11.17 -17.58
CA LEU A 123 8.61 -9.80 -17.22
C LEU A 123 7.82 -8.77 -18.03
N ILE A 124 7.64 -7.59 -17.45
CA ILE A 124 7.12 -6.42 -18.15
C ILE A 124 8.27 -5.51 -18.59
N SER A 125 8.06 -4.79 -19.68
CA SER A 125 8.98 -3.73 -20.13
C SER A 125 8.43 -2.37 -19.73
N PHE A 126 9.26 -1.55 -19.11
CA PHE A 126 8.89 -0.17 -18.80
C PHE A 126 9.04 0.73 -20.05
N PRO A 127 8.20 1.76 -20.20
CA PRO A 127 8.43 2.84 -21.17
C PRO A 127 9.79 3.49 -20.98
N ASN A 128 10.41 3.97 -22.07
CA ASN A 128 11.74 4.61 -22.02
C ASN A 128 11.80 5.84 -21.12
N ASN A 129 10.67 6.51 -20.87
CA ASN A 129 10.56 7.69 -20.01
C ASN A 129 10.11 7.37 -18.58
N PHE A 130 9.98 6.09 -18.21
CA PHE A 130 9.44 5.69 -16.90
C PHE A 130 10.47 5.81 -15.78
N CYS A 131 11.71 5.40 -16.03
CA CYS A 131 12.78 5.43 -15.04
C CYS A 131 14.16 5.48 -15.69
N ASN A 132 15.16 5.91 -14.92
CA ASN A 132 16.57 5.85 -15.31
C ASN A 132 17.23 4.65 -14.64
N PHE A 133 17.86 3.79 -15.44
CA PHE A 133 18.69 2.72 -14.93
C PHE A 133 20.09 3.26 -14.65
N VAL A 134 20.46 3.29 -13.37
CA VAL A 134 21.75 3.81 -12.90
C VAL A 134 22.47 2.76 -12.05
N SER A 135 23.78 2.93 -11.90
CA SER A 135 24.55 2.08 -10.98
C SER A 135 24.17 2.36 -9.51
N LYS A 136 24.51 1.44 -8.61
CA LYS A 136 24.29 1.63 -7.16
C LYS A 136 25.00 2.89 -6.64
N ASP A 137 26.26 3.09 -7.02
CA ASP A 137 27.06 4.23 -6.57
C ASP A 137 26.50 5.56 -7.10
N GLU A 138 26.03 5.56 -8.35
CA GLU A 138 25.36 6.72 -8.94
C GLU A 138 24.03 7.04 -8.25
N LEU A 139 23.22 6.03 -7.93
CA LEU A 139 21.99 6.23 -7.16
C LEU A 139 22.26 6.84 -5.79
N ILE A 140 23.25 6.31 -5.06
CA ILE A 140 23.66 6.83 -3.74
C ILE A 140 24.12 8.28 -3.86
N ASN A 141 25.00 8.58 -4.81
CA ASN A 141 25.51 9.94 -5.02
C ASN A 141 24.42 10.94 -5.46
N ASN A 142 23.42 10.47 -6.21
CA ASN A 142 22.30 11.32 -6.63
C ASN A 142 21.32 11.61 -5.49
N VAL A 143 21.00 10.61 -4.64
CA VAL A 143 20.03 10.78 -3.56
C VAL A 143 20.69 11.41 -2.31
N PHE A 144 21.83 10.89 -1.88
CA PHE A 144 22.54 11.28 -0.66
C PHE A 144 23.85 12.03 -0.95
N LYS A 145 23.80 12.97 -1.89
CA LYS A 145 24.96 13.81 -2.23
C LYS A 145 25.53 14.52 -1.00
N ASP A 146 26.85 14.45 -0.81
CA ASP A 146 27.55 15.13 0.28
C ASP A 146 27.01 14.76 1.68
N ILE A 147 26.63 13.48 1.90
CA ILE A 147 26.10 13.02 3.19
C ILE A 147 27.04 13.29 4.37
N ILE A 148 28.36 13.23 4.15
CA ILE A 148 29.38 13.53 5.16
C ILE A 148 29.19 14.96 5.73
N CYS A 149 28.71 15.90 4.92
CA CYS A 149 28.42 17.26 5.35
C CYS A 149 27.02 17.40 5.97
N ASN A 150 26.06 16.56 5.58
CA ASN A 150 24.63 16.73 5.88
C ASN A 150 24.04 15.68 6.85
N TYR A 151 24.81 14.70 7.34
CA TYR A 151 24.29 13.61 8.18
C TYR A 151 23.66 14.05 9.52
N LYS A 152 23.87 15.31 9.95
CA LYS A 152 23.23 15.91 11.12
C LYS A 152 22.03 16.81 10.79
N ASN A 153 21.77 17.05 9.50
CA ASN A 153 20.69 17.92 9.05
C ASN A 153 19.43 17.07 8.83
N ASN A 154 18.52 17.12 9.81
CA ASN A 154 17.26 16.37 9.77
C ASN A 154 16.35 16.81 8.63
N GLU A 155 16.29 18.11 8.29
CA GLU A 155 15.47 18.59 7.18
C GLU A 155 15.97 18.00 5.86
N TRP A 156 17.29 18.05 5.64
CA TRP A 156 17.91 17.47 4.45
C TRP A 156 17.70 15.95 4.37
N LEU A 157 17.83 15.21 5.48
CA LEU A 157 17.60 13.77 5.49
C LEU A 157 16.14 13.39 5.24
N SER A 158 15.18 14.21 5.68
CA SER A 158 13.75 13.88 5.64
C SER A 158 13.14 13.82 4.25
N GLU A 159 13.77 14.46 3.26
CA GLU A 159 13.25 14.55 1.88
C GLU A 159 13.79 13.44 0.96
N ARG A 160 14.59 12.50 1.49
CA ARG A 160 15.39 11.56 0.70
C ARG A 160 15.21 10.14 1.23
N ALA A 161 15.11 9.18 0.32
CA ALA A 161 15.09 7.77 0.65
C ALA A 161 15.58 6.92 -0.54
N ILE A 162 16.28 5.84 -0.25
CA ILE A 162 16.53 4.75 -1.20
C ILE A 162 15.72 3.55 -0.73
N LEU A 163 14.92 2.99 -1.62
CA LEU A 163 14.09 1.80 -1.35
C LEU A 163 14.74 0.58 -1.99
N ALA A 164 14.72 -0.55 -1.28
CA ALA A 164 15.16 -1.83 -1.82
C ALA A 164 14.14 -2.93 -1.51
N ALA A 165 14.13 -3.97 -2.34
CA ALA A 165 13.13 -5.05 -2.25
C ALA A 165 13.32 -5.94 -1.01
N LYS A 166 14.54 -6.04 -0.47
CA LYS A 166 14.86 -6.88 0.69
C LYS A 166 15.57 -6.08 1.76
N ASN A 167 15.29 -6.41 3.02
CA ASN A 167 15.96 -5.81 4.17
C ASN A 167 17.48 -5.99 4.12
N LYS A 168 17.99 -7.13 3.61
CA LYS A 168 19.44 -7.31 3.43
C LYS A 168 20.05 -6.23 2.54
N ASP A 169 19.40 -5.91 1.42
CA ASP A 169 19.89 -4.89 0.49
C ASP A 169 19.78 -3.49 1.11
N VAL A 170 18.75 -3.25 1.93
CA VAL A 170 18.62 -2.02 2.75
C VAL A 170 19.76 -1.92 3.77
N ASP A 171 20.05 -3.00 4.49
CA ASP A 171 21.14 -3.05 5.47
C ASP A 171 22.48 -2.79 4.78
N ASP A 172 22.76 -3.49 3.67
CA ASP A 172 23.98 -3.31 2.87
C ASP A 172 24.13 -1.85 2.40
N LEU A 173 23.04 -1.19 1.98
CA LEU A 173 23.05 0.23 1.61
C LEU A 173 23.31 1.14 2.81
N ASN A 174 22.68 0.88 3.96
CA ASN A 174 22.87 1.65 5.19
C ASN A 174 24.30 1.54 5.75
N TYR A 175 25.03 0.47 5.46
CA TYR A 175 26.45 0.36 5.82
C TYR A 175 27.36 1.17 4.87
N ILE A 176 26.94 1.40 3.63
CA ILE A 176 27.71 2.14 2.62
C ILE A 176 27.52 3.65 2.76
N ILE A 177 26.28 4.06 3.06
CA ILE A 177 25.83 5.47 3.18
C ILE A 177 26.20 6.04 4.54
#